data_AF-A0A8C5ZUP5-F1
#
_entry.id   AF-A0A8C5ZUP5-F1
#
_cell.length_a   1.000
_cell.length_b   1.000
_cell.length_c   1.000
_cell.angle_alpha   90.00
_cell.angle_beta   90.00
_cell.angle_gamma   90.00
#
_symmetry.space_group_name_H-M   'P 1'
#
loop_
_entity.id
_entity.type
_entity.pdbx_description
1 polymer ?
#
loop_
_entity_poly.entity_id
_entity_poly.type
_entity_poly.pdbx_seq_one_letter_code
_entity_poly.pdbx_strand_id
1 'polypeptide(L)'
;MVPSVRKHSGKSGKQSVEDQLVRAFDFEKEDKDLSGSEEDVAEDMWEQNNFLQYSILMNVSFNIADINKALLAKRKRLEMYTKASFKTSNQKIEHVWKTQQEQRQKLNQEYSQQFMTLFQQWDIDLQKAEEQEEKLANMFRQQQKVFQQSRIVQNQRLKTIRQLYEQFIKSLEDLEKNHDNLLTGTQSELKKEMAMLQKKIMMETVSQYISN
;
A
#
# COMPACT_ATOMS: atom_id res chain seq x y z
N MET A 1 -19.61 -8.99 22.35
CA MET A 1 -20.50 -10.13 22.11
C MET A 1 -19.64 -11.30 21.66
N VAL A 2 -19.61 -12.39 22.44
CA VAL A 2 -19.12 -13.72 22.02
C VAL A 2 -20.29 -14.45 21.36
N PRO A 3 -20.04 -15.38 20.43
CA PRO A 3 -20.56 -16.72 20.69
C PRO A 3 -19.49 -17.80 20.57
N SER A 4 -19.64 -18.74 21.50
CA SER A 4 -18.92 -19.97 21.69
C SER A 4 -19.38 -21.03 20.69
N VAL A 5 -18.44 -21.83 20.16
CA VAL A 5 -18.74 -23.15 19.59
C VAL A 5 -17.82 -24.19 20.22
N ARG A 6 -18.45 -25.03 21.05
CA ARG A 6 -17.99 -26.32 21.57
C ARG A 6 -18.07 -27.39 20.47
N LYS A 7 -17.15 -28.38 20.48
CA LYS A 7 -17.52 -29.81 20.46
C LYS A 7 -16.34 -30.75 20.78
N HIS A 8 -16.68 -31.72 21.62
CA HIS A 8 -15.98 -32.93 22.06
C HIS A 8 -15.78 -33.91 20.87
N SER A 9 -14.94 -34.96 20.87
CA SER A 9 -14.76 -36.05 21.84
C SER A 9 -13.67 -37.02 21.33
N GLY A 10 -13.12 -37.88 22.20
CA GLY A 10 -12.38 -39.08 21.77
C GLY A 10 -11.34 -39.61 22.76
N LYS A 11 -11.77 -40.44 23.73
CA LYS A 11 -10.92 -41.26 24.62
C LYS A 11 -10.83 -42.69 24.06
N SER A 12 -9.64 -43.27 24.07
CA SER A 12 -9.31 -44.72 24.18
C SER A 12 -7.77 -44.82 24.17
N GLY A 13 -7.02 -45.49 25.04
CA GLY A 13 -7.28 -46.51 26.03
C GLY A 13 -6.23 -47.63 25.90
N LYS A 14 -5.33 -47.75 26.90
CA LYS A 14 -4.50 -48.93 27.29
C LYS A 14 -3.24 -49.22 26.42
N GLN A 15 -2.12 -49.79 26.89
CA GLN A 15 -1.67 -50.28 28.19
C GLN A 15 -0.12 -50.45 28.17
N SER A 16 0.47 -50.48 29.38
CA SER A 16 1.86 -50.78 29.76
C SER A 16 2.56 -51.89 28.95
N VAL A 17 3.82 -51.66 28.56
CA VAL A 17 4.73 -52.66 27.95
C VAL A 17 5.97 -52.86 28.84
N GLU A 18 5.90 -52.51 30.13
CA GLU A 18 7.02 -52.73 31.06
C GLU A 18 6.98 -54.09 31.79
N ASP A 19 5.94 -54.92 31.57
CA ASP A 19 5.66 -56.12 32.37
C ASP A 19 5.88 -57.47 31.65
N GLN A 20 6.67 -57.53 30.58
CA GLN A 20 6.80 -58.77 29.77
C GLN A 20 8.23 -59.25 29.51
N LEU A 21 9.16 -59.02 30.45
CA LEU A 21 10.54 -59.55 30.34
C LEU A 21 11.09 -60.25 31.59
N VAL A 22 10.29 -60.48 32.64
CA VAL A 22 10.79 -61.07 33.90
C VAL A 22 10.07 -62.37 34.29
N ARG A 23 9.63 -63.17 33.32
CA ARG A 23 9.09 -64.51 33.64
C ARG A 23 9.41 -65.55 32.58
N ALA A 24 10.63 -66.08 32.63
CA ALA A 24 10.90 -67.46 32.27
C ALA A 24 12.24 -67.89 32.87
N PHE A 25 12.23 -69.05 33.53
CA PHE A 25 13.35 -69.82 34.09
C PHE A 25 13.63 -69.65 35.59
N ASP A 26 12.65 -70.15 36.35
CA ASP A 26 12.84 -70.77 37.65
C ASP A 26 12.92 -72.30 37.42
N PHE A 27 13.93 -72.96 37.97
CA PHE A 27 13.99 -74.42 38.10
C PHE A 27 14.74 -74.74 39.38
N GLU A 28 13.99 -74.77 40.48
CA GLU A 28 14.34 -75.63 41.60
C GLU A 28 14.41 -77.08 41.12
N LYS A 29 15.41 -77.81 41.61
CA LYS A 29 15.46 -79.26 41.52
C LYS A 29 16.00 -79.80 42.83
N GLU A 30 15.07 -80.19 43.70
CA GLU A 30 15.32 -81.03 44.87
C GLU A 30 15.32 -82.52 44.46
N ASP A 31 16.30 -83.22 45.03
CA ASP A 31 16.35 -84.62 45.49
C ASP A 31 16.09 -85.81 44.57
N LYS A 32 17.10 -86.70 44.52
CA LYS A 32 17.02 -88.06 45.11
C LYS A 32 18.32 -88.86 44.95
N ASP A 33 18.89 -89.23 46.08
CA ASP A 33 19.86 -90.32 46.23
C ASP A 33 19.23 -91.68 45.89
N LEU A 34 19.97 -92.58 45.21
CA LEU A 34 19.95 -94.04 45.41
C LEU A 34 21.18 -94.71 44.74
N SER A 35 22.11 -95.15 45.58
CA SER A 35 22.85 -96.43 45.64
C SER A 35 23.09 -97.29 44.38
N GLY A 36 24.34 -97.76 44.21
CA GLY A 36 24.66 -98.99 43.47
C GLY A 36 26.14 -99.19 43.10
N SER A 37 26.85 -100.00 43.91
CA SER A 37 28.04 -100.85 43.58
C SER A 37 27.95 -101.48 42.18
N GLU A 38 28.97 -101.90 41.43
CA GLU A 38 30.40 -102.20 41.64
C GLU A 38 31.00 -102.53 40.24
N GLU A 39 32.34 -102.57 40.17
CA GLU A 39 33.17 -103.36 39.23
C GLU A 39 33.32 -102.99 37.73
N ASP A 40 34.48 -102.38 37.46
CA ASP A 40 35.55 -102.76 36.51
C ASP A 40 35.31 -102.91 34.99
N VAL A 41 36.39 -102.47 34.29
CA VAL A 41 36.78 -102.71 32.88
C VAL A 41 36.31 -101.68 31.85
N ALA A 42 37.17 -100.69 31.54
CA ALA A 42 37.61 -100.34 30.17
C ALA A 42 38.20 -98.90 30.13
N GLU A 43 39.45 -98.74 30.55
CA GLU A 43 40.16 -97.44 30.56
C GLU A 43 40.57 -96.96 29.15
N ASP A 44 40.40 -97.78 28.09
CA ASP A 44 40.79 -97.44 26.71
C ASP A 44 39.65 -97.01 25.76
N MET A 45 38.38 -96.96 26.20
CA MET A 45 37.25 -96.40 25.42
C MET A 45 36.80 -95.01 25.86
N TRP A 46 37.31 -94.50 26.98
CA TRP A 46 36.97 -93.18 27.50
C TRP A 46 37.75 -92.05 26.83
N GLU A 47 38.97 -92.30 26.32
CA GLU A 47 39.79 -91.27 25.68
C GLU A 47 39.35 -90.95 24.23
N GLN A 48 38.97 -91.94 23.43
CA GLN A 48 38.48 -91.72 22.06
C GLN A 48 37.13 -91.00 22.01
N ASN A 49 36.22 -91.32 22.91
CA ASN A 49 34.89 -90.71 22.98
C ASN A 49 34.98 -89.25 23.46
N ASN A 50 35.90 -88.96 24.41
CA ASN A 50 36.21 -87.60 24.83
C ASN A 50 36.86 -86.78 23.71
N PHE A 51 37.79 -87.34 22.92
CA PHE A 51 38.41 -86.63 21.80
C PHE A 51 37.39 -86.27 20.70
N LEU A 52 36.49 -87.19 20.37
CA LEU A 52 35.41 -86.95 19.40
C LEU A 52 34.40 -85.91 19.94
N GLN A 53 34.04 -86.00 21.22
CA GLN A 53 33.18 -85.02 21.90
C GLN A 53 33.80 -83.62 21.90
N TYR A 54 35.10 -83.50 22.21
CA TYR A 54 35.85 -82.24 22.16
C TYR A 54 35.98 -81.70 20.73
N SER A 55 36.20 -82.57 19.74
CA SER A 55 36.26 -82.18 18.32
C SER A 55 34.92 -81.65 17.81
N ILE A 56 33.81 -82.30 18.18
CA ILE A 56 32.45 -81.84 17.86
C ILE A 56 32.16 -80.51 18.57
N LEU A 57 32.49 -80.39 19.85
CA LEU A 57 32.29 -79.16 20.63
C LEU A 57 33.11 -77.99 20.07
N MET A 58 34.35 -78.24 19.66
CA MET A 58 35.23 -77.27 19.00
C MET A 58 34.68 -76.86 17.64
N ASN A 59 34.22 -77.81 16.82
CA ASN A 59 33.60 -77.51 15.53
C ASN A 59 32.29 -76.71 15.72
N VAL A 60 31.44 -77.06 16.66
CA VAL A 60 30.20 -76.32 16.96
C VAL A 60 30.52 -74.90 17.43
N SER A 61 31.49 -74.75 18.34
CA SER A 61 31.92 -73.43 18.84
C SER A 61 32.54 -72.57 17.74
N PHE A 62 33.34 -73.17 16.85
CA PHE A 62 33.94 -72.51 15.69
C PHE A 62 32.87 -72.06 14.68
N ASN A 63 31.89 -72.93 14.36
CA ASN A 63 30.77 -72.58 13.49
C ASN A 63 29.89 -71.45 14.08
N ILE A 64 29.66 -71.44 15.39
CA ILE A 64 28.92 -70.35 16.07
C ILE A 64 29.67 -69.02 15.97
N ALA A 65 31.00 -69.02 16.09
CA ALA A 65 31.82 -67.82 15.95
C ALA A 65 31.74 -67.24 14.52
N ASP A 66 31.78 -68.08 13.49
CA ASP A 66 31.65 -67.67 12.09
C ASP A 66 30.26 -67.11 11.77
N ILE A 67 29.20 -67.71 12.31
CA ILE A 67 27.82 -67.21 12.19
C ILE A 67 27.71 -65.82 12.84
N ASN A 68 28.26 -65.64 14.04
CA ASN A 68 28.25 -64.34 14.73
C ASN A 68 29.02 -63.26 13.95
N LYS A 69 30.17 -63.62 13.37
CA LYS A 69 30.96 -62.72 12.52
C LYS A 69 30.20 -62.33 11.25
N ALA A 70 29.55 -63.28 10.59
CA ALA A 70 28.71 -63.03 9.42
C ALA A 70 27.50 -62.15 9.75
N LEU A 71 26.87 -62.37 10.92
CA LEU A 71 25.75 -61.57 11.41
C LEU A 71 26.17 -60.12 11.71
N LEU A 72 27.32 -59.92 12.36
CA LEU A 72 27.89 -58.59 12.59
C LEU A 72 28.24 -57.87 11.28
N ALA A 73 28.83 -58.58 10.32
CA ALA A 73 29.13 -58.02 8.99
C ALA A 73 27.85 -57.60 8.24
N LYS A 74 26.80 -58.43 8.29
CA LYS A 74 25.49 -58.13 7.69
C LYS A 74 24.84 -56.92 8.36
N ARG A 75 24.91 -56.82 9.69
CA ARG A 75 24.43 -55.66 10.46
C ARG A 75 25.15 -54.38 10.03
N LYS A 76 26.49 -54.36 10.02
CA LYS A 76 27.28 -53.21 9.57
C LYS A 76 26.93 -52.79 8.15
N ARG A 77 26.77 -53.75 7.23
CA ARG A 77 26.40 -53.47 5.84
C ARG A 77 25.02 -52.83 5.75
N LEU A 78 24.04 -53.32 6.52
CA LEU A 78 22.70 -52.73 6.57
C LEU A 78 22.72 -51.32 7.17
N GLU A 79 23.46 -51.09 8.26
CA GLU A 79 23.61 -49.76 8.86
C GLU A 79 24.22 -48.75 7.88
N MET A 80 25.29 -49.13 7.18
CA MET A 80 25.90 -48.27 6.16
C MET A 80 24.95 -47.98 5.00
N TYR A 81 24.25 -49.01 4.50
CA TYR A 81 23.28 -48.86 3.42
C TYR A 81 22.12 -47.95 3.80
N THR A 82 21.54 -48.14 4.99
CA THR A 82 20.44 -47.30 5.51
C THR A 82 20.90 -45.86 5.71
N LYS A 83 22.10 -45.64 6.25
CA LYS A 83 22.68 -44.30 6.42
C LYS A 83 22.87 -43.58 5.07
N ALA A 84 23.44 -44.28 4.07
CA ALA A 84 23.64 -43.71 2.73
C ALA A 84 22.30 -43.42 2.04
N SER A 85 21.32 -44.32 2.17
CA SER A 85 19.98 -44.16 1.62
C SER A 85 19.25 -42.96 2.25
N PHE A 86 19.31 -42.83 3.57
CA PHE A 86 18.72 -41.70 4.29
C PHE A 86 19.38 -40.37 3.90
N LYS A 87 20.71 -40.33 3.81
CA LYS A 87 21.44 -39.13 3.33
C LYS A 87 20.99 -38.71 1.93
N THR A 88 20.91 -39.68 1.00
CA THR A 88 20.47 -39.42 -0.38
C THR A 88 19.02 -38.94 -0.43
N SER A 89 18.14 -39.54 0.37
CA SER A 89 16.73 -39.13 0.48
C SER A 89 16.62 -37.70 1.02
N ASN A 90 17.36 -37.37 2.08
CA ASN A 90 17.36 -36.04 2.68
C ASN A 90 17.84 -34.97 1.69
N GLN A 91 18.89 -35.25 0.92
CA GLN A 91 19.37 -34.35 -0.13
C GLN A 91 18.32 -34.09 -1.23
N LYS A 92 17.52 -35.10 -1.61
CA LYS A 92 16.43 -34.92 -2.58
C LYS A 92 15.32 -34.02 -2.01
N ILE A 93 14.96 -34.22 -0.74
CA ILE A 93 13.95 -33.39 -0.06
C ILE A 93 14.43 -31.94 0.03
N GLU A 94 15.68 -31.72 0.45
CA GLU A 94 16.29 -30.38 0.51
C GLU A 94 16.33 -29.71 -0.86
N HIS A 95 16.66 -30.46 -1.91
CA HIS A 95 16.68 -29.92 -3.26
C HIS A 95 15.29 -29.46 -3.72
N VAL A 96 14.25 -30.29 -3.53
CA VAL A 96 12.86 -29.91 -3.85
C VAL A 96 12.42 -28.68 -3.05
N TRP A 97 12.74 -28.64 -1.76
CA TRP A 97 12.44 -27.49 -0.91
C TRP A 97 13.09 -26.20 -1.43
N LYS A 98 14.39 -26.26 -1.74
CA LYS A 98 15.16 -25.12 -2.24
C LYS A 98 14.61 -24.63 -3.59
N THR A 99 14.34 -25.53 -4.53
CA THR A 99 13.75 -25.18 -5.83
C THR A 99 12.39 -24.48 -5.66
N GLN A 100 11.53 -24.97 -4.76
CA GLN A 100 10.26 -24.30 -4.49
C GLN A 100 10.44 -22.91 -3.87
N GLN A 101 11.41 -22.76 -2.95
CA GLN A 101 11.71 -21.46 -2.35
C GLN A 101 12.19 -20.46 -3.42
N GLU A 102 13.09 -20.87 -4.30
CA GLU A 102 13.61 -20.06 -5.39
C GLU A 102 12.49 -19.65 -6.36
N GLN A 103 11.59 -20.56 -6.72
CA GLN A 103 10.44 -20.24 -7.57
C GLN A 103 9.52 -19.19 -6.95
N ARG A 104 9.21 -19.30 -5.64
CA ARG A 104 8.39 -18.30 -4.93
C ARG A 104 9.09 -16.95 -4.85
N GLN A 105 10.41 -16.93 -4.60
CA GLN A 105 11.19 -15.70 -4.58
C GLN A 105 11.22 -15.01 -5.95
N LYS A 106 11.42 -15.79 -7.03
CA LYS A 106 11.41 -15.28 -8.40
C LYS A 106 10.07 -14.64 -8.75
N LEU A 107 8.96 -15.33 -8.45
CA LEU A 107 7.62 -14.78 -8.68
C LEU A 107 7.41 -13.46 -7.93
N ASN A 108 7.82 -13.40 -6.67
CA ASN A 108 7.70 -12.19 -5.87
C ASN A 108 8.53 -11.04 -6.44
N GLN A 109 9.77 -11.31 -6.89
CA GLN A 109 10.63 -10.32 -7.54
C GLN A 109 10.01 -9.78 -8.85
N GLU A 110 9.45 -10.66 -9.69
CA GLU A 110 8.80 -10.27 -10.94
C GLU A 110 7.62 -9.32 -10.70
N TYR A 111 6.74 -9.65 -9.75
CA TYR A 111 5.63 -8.77 -9.41
C TYR A 111 6.08 -7.49 -8.71
N SER A 112 7.07 -7.58 -7.83
CA SER A 112 7.61 -6.39 -7.16
C SER A 112 8.15 -5.39 -8.17
N GLN A 113 8.83 -5.86 -9.22
CA GLN A 113 9.33 -5.01 -10.30
C GLN A 113 8.17 -4.35 -11.09
N GLN A 114 7.10 -5.09 -11.36
CA GLN A 114 5.91 -4.54 -12.02
C GLN A 114 5.25 -3.45 -11.17
N PHE A 115 5.05 -3.70 -9.87
CA PHE A 115 4.51 -2.70 -8.95
C PHE A 115 5.41 -1.46 -8.87
N MET A 116 6.74 -1.64 -8.79
CA MET A 116 7.67 -0.52 -8.78
C MET A 116 7.58 0.34 -10.04
N THR A 117 7.42 -0.29 -11.21
CA THR A 117 7.26 0.45 -12.47
C THR A 117 5.97 1.26 -12.46
N LEU A 118 4.87 0.69 -11.96
CA LEU A 118 3.59 1.40 -11.83
C LEU A 118 3.68 2.56 -10.85
N PHE A 119 4.35 2.39 -9.71
CA PHE A 119 4.52 3.47 -8.73
C PHE A 119 5.39 4.60 -9.25
N GLN A 120 6.46 4.30 -9.97
CA GLN A 120 7.29 5.32 -10.62
C GLN A 120 6.50 6.11 -11.67
N GLN A 121 5.71 5.42 -12.49
CA GLN A 121 4.86 6.07 -13.48
C GLN A 121 3.80 6.96 -12.81
N TRP A 122 3.16 6.47 -11.75
CA TRP A 122 2.20 7.26 -10.99
C TRP A 122 2.83 8.51 -10.37
N ASP A 123 4.02 8.39 -9.77
CA ASP A 123 4.74 9.53 -9.21
C ASP A 123 5.04 10.61 -10.28
N ILE A 124 5.49 10.18 -11.47
CA ILE A 124 5.71 11.08 -12.60
C ILE A 124 4.41 11.76 -13.04
N ASP A 125 3.30 11.02 -13.10
CA ASP A 125 2.03 11.57 -13.54
C ASP A 125 1.44 12.54 -12.49
N LEU A 126 1.68 12.30 -11.21
CA LEU A 126 1.35 13.22 -10.12
C LEU A 126 2.12 14.54 -10.25
N GLN A 127 3.44 14.48 -10.49
CA GLN A 127 4.28 15.67 -10.71
C GLN A 127 3.81 16.47 -11.92
N LYS A 128 3.48 15.80 -13.03
CA LYS A 128 2.92 16.47 -14.21
C LYS A 128 1.58 17.14 -13.92
N ALA A 129 0.72 16.51 -13.12
CA ALA A 129 -0.55 17.11 -12.73
C ALA A 129 -0.35 18.39 -11.93
N GLU A 130 0.60 18.39 -10.99
CA GLU A 130 0.99 19.56 -10.20
C GLU A 130 1.50 20.71 -11.09
N GLU A 131 2.36 20.41 -12.09
CA GLU A 131 2.81 21.42 -13.05
C GLU A 131 1.68 22.05 -13.86
N GLN A 132 0.66 21.26 -14.24
CA GLN A 132 -0.51 21.78 -14.97
C GLN A 132 -1.41 22.62 -14.07
N GLU A 133 -1.58 22.22 -12.82
CA GLU A 133 -2.31 23.00 -11.82
C GLU A 133 -1.66 24.37 -11.62
N GLU A 134 -0.33 24.43 -11.48
CA GLU A 134 0.39 25.69 -11.31
C GLU A 134 0.23 26.61 -12.53
N LYS A 135 0.32 26.06 -13.75
CA LYS A 135 0.08 26.82 -14.99
C LYS A 135 -1.34 27.40 -15.03
N LEU A 136 -2.34 26.59 -14.67
CA LEU A 136 -3.73 27.03 -14.64
C LEU A 136 -3.97 28.12 -13.59
N ALA A 137 -3.42 27.95 -12.39
CA ALA A 137 -3.49 28.94 -11.31
C ALA A 137 -2.87 30.28 -11.73
N ASN A 138 -1.72 30.24 -12.41
CA ASN A 138 -1.06 31.43 -12.93
C ASN A 138 -1.88 32.15 -14.01
N MET A 139 -2.46 31.42 -14.96
CA MET A 139 -3.37 32.00 -15.97
C MET A 139 -4.60 32.63 -15.31
N PHE A 140 -5.22 31.94 -14.35
CA PHE A 140 -6.38 32.45 -13.63
C PHE A 140 -6.05 33.74 -12.86
N ARG A 141 -4.90 33.78 -12.19
CA ARG A 141 -4.42 34.98 -11.49
C ARG A 141 -4.18 36.16 -12.44
N GLN A 142 -3.64 35.91 -13.63
CA GLN A 142 -3.48 36.96 -14.66
C GLN A 142 -4.83 37.46 -15.15
N GLN A 143 -5.77 36.54 -15.45
CA GLN A 143 -7.11 36.90 -15.90
C GLN A 143 -7.90 37.68 -14.85
N GLN A 144 -7.75 37.32 -13.56
CA GLN A 144 -8.32 38.07 -12.45
C GLN A 144 -7.82 39.52 -12.42
N LYS A 145 -6.51 39.76 -12.65
CA LYS A 145 -5.95 41.13 -12.73
C LYS A 145 -6.56 41.92 -13.89
N VAL A 146 -6.65 41.32 -15.08
CA VAL A 146 -7.24 41.96 -16.26
C VAL A 146 -8.71 42.34 -15.99
N PHE A 147 -9.47 41.43 -15.38
CA PHE A 147 -10.87 41.69 -15.04
C PHE A 147 -11.01 42.84 -14.02
N GLN A 148 -10.20 42.84 -12.98
CA GLN A 148 -10.18 43.92 -11.99
C GLN A 148 -9.82 45.27 -12.61
N GLN A 149 -8.81 45.31 -13.48
CA GLN A 149 -8.41 46.52 -14.19
C GLN A 149 -9.53 47.04 -15.10
N SER A 150 -10.18 46.14 -15.86
CA SER A 150 -11.32 46.50 -16.72
C SER A 150 -12.45 47.13 -15.90
N ARG A 151 -12.79 46.55 -14.74
CA ARG A 151 -13.80 47.10 -13.83
C ARG A 151 -13.42 48.49 -13.32
N ILE A 152 -12.15 48.73 -12.98
CA ILE A 152 -11.67 50.05 -12.55
C ILE A 152 -11.81 51.07 -13.68
N VAL A 153 -11.39 50.71 -14.90
CA VAL A 153 -11.48 51.59 -16.08
C VAL A 153 -12.93 51.93 -16.41
N GLN A 154 -13.85 50.96 -16.38
CA GLN A 154 -15.27 51.21 -16.62
C GLN A 154 -15.87 52.17 -15.58
N ASN A 155 -15.59 51.96 -14.30
CA ASN A 155 -16.04 52.86 -13.24
C ASN A 155 -15.48 54.28 -13.42
N GLN A 156 -14.22 54.41 -13.85
CA GLN A 156 -13.63 55.72 -14.11
C GLN A 156 -14.29 56.40 -15.31
N ARG A 157 -14.56 55.68 -16.41
CA ARG A 157 -15.27 56.21 -17.57
C ARG A 157 -16.67 56.71 -17.19
N LEU A 158 -17.39 55.97 -16.36
CA LEU A 158 -18.71 56.39 -15.88
C LEU A 158 -18.63 57.69 -15.07
N LYS A 159 -17.62 57.83 -14.19
CA LYS A 159 -17.39 59.09 -13.46
C LYS A 159 -17.13 60.26 -14.40
N THR A 160 -16.29 60.07 -15.42
CA THR A 160 -16.01 61.11 -16.42
C THR A 160 -17.27 61.51 -17.21
N ILE A 161 -18.08 60.54 -17.63
CA ILE A 161 -19.35 60.83 -18.33
C ILE A 161 -20.29 61.65 -17.43
N ARG A 162 -20.40 61.27 -16.15
CA ARG A 162 -21.22 62.00 -15.19
C ARG A 162 -20.74 63.44 -15.00
N GLN A 163 -19.44 63.64 -14.83
CA GLN A 163 -18.85 64.98 -14.68
C GLN A 163 -19.09 65.85 -15.92
N LEU A 164 -18.95 65.27 -17.12
CA LEU A 164 -19.21 65.99 -18.36
C LEU A 164 -20.68 66.42 -18.47
N TYR A 165 -21.60 65.54 -18.07
CA TYR A 165 -23.03 65.87 -18.04
C TYR A 165 -23.33 67.00 -17.04
N GLU A 166 -22.78 66.93 -15.82
CA GLU A 166 -22.94 67.98 -14.81
C GLU A 166 -22.40 69.34 -15.30
N GLN A 167 -21.26 69.35 -15.99
CA GLN A 167 -20.68 70.56 -16.60
C GLN A 167 -21.55 71.10 -17.75
N PHE A 168 -22.11 70.23 -18.57
CA PHE A 168 -22.99 70.62 -19.67
C PHE A 168 -24.24 71.33 -19.15
N ILE A 169 -24.91 70.76 -18.14
CA ILE A 169 -26.08 71.39 -17.50
C ILE A 169 -25.72 72.75 -16.91
N LYS A 170 -24.63 72.84 -16.15
CA LYS A 170 -24.17 74.13 -15.61
C LYS A 170 -23.91 75.17 -16.69
N SER A 171 -23.30 74.76 -17.80
CA SER A 171 -23.02 75.66 -18.93
C SER A 171 -24.31 76.16 -19.59
N LEU A 172 -25.36 75.33 -19.66
CA LEU A 172 -26.67 75.75 -20.14
C LEU A 172 -27.33 76.75 -19.17
N GLU A 173 -27.27 76.50 -17.87
CA GLU A 173 -27.79 77.42 -16.84
C GLU A 173 -27.09 78.80 -16.89
N ASP A 174 -25.77 78.80 -17.09
CA ASP A 174 -25.00 80.04 -17.20
C ASP A 174 -25.29 80.77 -18.52
N LEU A 175 -25.52 80.03 -19.62
CA LEU A 175 -25.93 80.61 -20.91
C LEU A 175 -27.32 81.24 -20.83
N GLU A 176 -28.28 80.57 -20.18
CA GLU A 176 -29.63 81.08 -19.95
C GLU A 176 -29.60 82.41 -19.19
N LYS A 177 -28.85 82.49 -18.08
CA LYS A 177 -28.67 83.74 -17.32
C LYS A 177 -28.07 84.87 -18.17
N ASN A 178 -27.11 84.55 -19.05
CA ASN A 178 -26.52 85.54 -19.94
C ASN A 178 -27.53 86.05 -20.98
N HIS A 179 -28.37 85.16 -21.52
CA HIS A 179 -29.45 85.54 -22.43
C HIS A 179 -30.50 86.40 -21.75
N ASP A 180 -30.88 86.11 -20.51
CA ASP A 180 -31.82 86.94 -19.73
C ASP A 180 -31.29 88.37 -19.54
N ASN A 181 -30.01 88.50 -19.23
CA ASN A 181 -29.35 89.81 -19.10
C ASN A 181 -29.34 90.58 -20.43
N LEU A 182 -28.99 89.91 -21.53
CA LEU A 182 -28.98 90.52 -22.86
C LEU A 182 -30.39 90.96 -23.27
N LEU A 183 -31.39 90.10 -23.10
CA LEU A 183 -32.79 90.37 -23.41
C LEU A 183 -33.31 91.57 -22.61
N THR A 184 -32.99 91.62 -21.31
CA THR A 184 -33.33 92.76 -20.45
C THR A 184 -32.68 94.06 -20.96
N GLY A 185 -31.41 93.99 -21.38
CA GLY A 185 -30.69 95.11 -21.99
C GLY A 185 -31.37 95.62 -23.26
N THR A 186 -31.60 94.74 -24.23
CA THR A 186 -32.27 95.08 -25.51
C THR A 186 -33.70 95.58 -25.29
N GLN A 187 -34.45 94.99 -24.36
CA GLN A 187 -35.80 95.47 -24.03
C GLN A 187 -35.75 96.87 -23.41
N SER A 188 -34.74 97.19 -22.61
CA SER A 188 -34.55 98.54 -22.05
C SER A 188 -34.24 99.58 -23.12
N GLU A 189 -33.42 99.23 -24.13
CA GLU A 189 -33.13 100.08 -25.30
C GLU A 189 -34.38 100.30 -26.15
N LEU A 190 -35.13 99.24 -26.46
CA LEU A 190 -36.39 99.35 -27.20
C LEU A 190 -37.37 100.30 -26.50
N LYS A 191 -37.51 100.22 -25.17
CA LYS A 191 -38.35 101.15 -24.40
C LYS A 191 -37.89 102.60 -24.54
N LYS A 192 -36.57 102.86 -24.54
CA LYS A 192 -36.02 104.21 -24.75
C LYS A 192 -36.31 104.72 -26.16
N GLU A 193 -36.09 103.89 -27.18
CA GLU A 193 -36.40 104.23 -28.58
C GLU A 193 -37.88 104.55 -28.77
N MET A 194 -38.78 103.73 -28.22
CA MET A 194 -40.23 103.99 -28.28
C MET A 194 -40.61 105.32 -27.57
N ALA A 195 -39.99 105.63 -26.44
CA ALA A 195 -40.22 106.90 -25.75
C ALA A 195 -39.69 108.11 -26.54
N MET A 196 -38.53 107.99 -27.18
CA MET A 196 -37.98 109.04 -28.06
C MET A 196 -38.88 109.26 -29.28
N LEU A 197 -39.38 108.20 -29.89
CA LEU A 197 -40.34 108.27 -30.99
C LEU A 197 -41.64 108.96 -30.55
N GLN A 198 -42.21 108.56 -29.40
CA GLN A 198 -43.42 109.18 -28.86
C GLN A 198 -43.22 110.67 -28.60
N LYS A 199 -42.07 111.06 -28.01
CA LYS A 199 -41.71 112.47 -27.78
C LYS A 199 -41.58 113.24 -29.10
N LYS A 200 -40.94 112.66 -30.11
CA LYS A 200 -40.78 113.25 -31.43
C LYS A 200 -42.13 113.53 -32.10
N ILE A 201 -43.03 112.54 -32.09
CA ILE A 201 -44.40 112.69 -32.63
C ILE A 201 -45.13 113.84 -31.92
N MET A 202 -45.07 113.92 -30.59
CA MET A 202 -45.70 115.03 -29.85
C MET A 202 -45.14 116.40 -30.24
N MET A 203 -43.82 116.55 -30.35
CA MET A 203 -43.18 117.84 -30.71
C MET A 203 -43.52 118.27 -32.15
N GLU A 204 -43.51 117.35 -33.11
CA GLU A 204 -43.83 117.63 -34.51
C GLU A 204 -45.30 118.05 -34.68
N THR A 205 -46.22 117.36 -33.99
CA THR A 205 -47.67 117.68 -34.05
C THR A 205 -47.95 119.07 -33.47
N VAL A 206 -47.33 119.43 -32.34
CA VAL A 206 -47.47 120.76 -31.73
C VAL A 206 -46.87 121.86 -32.62
N SER A 207 -45.72 121.60 -33.27
CA SER A 207 -45.07 122.58 -34.16
C SER A 207 -45.89 122.85 -35.42
N GLN A 208 -46.58 121.84 -35.98
CA GLN A 208 -47.52 122.00 -37.08
C GLN A 208 -48.78 122.79 -36.72
N TYR A 209 -49.22 122.73 -35.45
CA TYR A 209 -50.33 123.54 -34.95
C TYR A 209 -49.96 125.01 -34.72
N ILE A 210 -48.69 125.32 -34.47
CA ILE A 210 -48.19 126.70 -34.21
C ILE A 210 -47.73 127.38 -35.51
N SER A 211 -47.38 126.62 -36.56
CA SER A 211 -46.97 127.15 -37.88
C SER A 211 -48.10 127.32 -38.89
N ASN A 212 -49.35 127.03 -38.50
CA ASN A 212 -50.58 127.36 -39.24
C ASN A 212 -51.34 128.44 -38.49
#